data_AF-A0A0N0P722-F1
#
_entry.id   AF-A0A0N0P722-F1
#
_cell.length_a   1.000
_cell.length_b   1.000
_cell.length_c   1.000
_cell.angle_alpha   90.00
_cell.angle_beta   90.00
_cell.angle_gamma   90.00
#
_symmetry.space_group_name_H-M   'P 1'
#
loop_
_entity.id
_entity.type
_entity.pdbx_description
1 polymer ?
#
loop_
_entity_poly.entity_id
_entity_poly.type
_entity_poly.pdbx_seq_one_letter_code
_entity_poly.pdbx_strand_id
1 'polypeptide(L)'
;MDVDRIYSGESVRHSIRRLYGVRADAPVKLPHATVPPLTTELVREHAEVFDTILKVVQEQTHREQRDGVKTSSNTTITGSWLLSVPPSLLHSEEEVVNYLGMLVAIDFCHWAEVRPASVAAAAGRSVEIEEGGIVAAPGEGVTGFAGFYTVVPEEAHAATSAVQNAGASSSAAGSHATKELFAEPKDKAEGQSGSGNAAAAQDVTLLRGSAAMMFLLRRSVEVHCLPWYDIGYLNGFHGDAEAALKAMQVCFMGCEKDGVTPLWMPCTRTRVQLLLSLADAFARQRTSFYQLLRECAGYVFRPPADTAAVRAGVRGFVPSLVRFHPRYHDFAAASRSEASSSSGPADGNDAAYVPILKLSQLTAVALEQSLPELWRHRCFTTASVVTPPSVSLSSWLVERAAVAVQCHNTGLFADRAELSVCCDYQIPKTLRAAGLLIYGAHLAQLVDNHILLQPGAAEEASIRIATLIAADRLLEFLNAQQGLTLPSQNAAPMTEVTCDRCSVSHMDYALWYIGRYMVPSKARHHLCRTIMY
;
A
#
# COMPACT_ATOMS: atom_id res chain seq x y z
N MET A 1 -12.22 -21.41 -4.33
CA MET A 1 -12.11 -20.66 -5.60
C MET A 1 -10.91 -21.23 -6.34
N ASP A 2 -11.11 -21.81 -7.52
CA ASP A 2 -10.01 -22.32 -8.34
C ASP A 2 -9.36 -21.13 -9.05
N VAL A 3 -8.23 -20.65 -8.51
CA VAL A 3 -7.58 -19.42 -8.97
C VAL A 3 -7.06 -19.55 -10.39
N ASP A 4 -6.71 -20.77 -10.82
CA ASP A 4 -6.21 -21.03 -12.17
C ASP A 4 -7.32 -20.91 -13.23
N ARG A 5 -8.58 -21.09 -12.83
CA ARG A 5 -9.74 -20.85 -13.71
C ARG A 5 -10.08 -19.37 -13.85
N ILE A 6 -9.93 -18.59 -12.78
CA ILE A 6 -10.41 -17.20 -12.75
C ILE A 6 -9.34 -16.17 -13.06
N TYR A 7 -8.05 -16.50 -12.94
CA TYR A 7 -6.97 -15.55 -13.12
C TYR A 7 -5.88 -16.01 -14.09
N SER A 8 -5.91 -15.42 -15.28
CA SER A 8 -4.99 -15.70 -16.39
C SER A 8 -3.58 -15.12 -16.19
N GLY A 9 -3.40 -14.28 -15.17
CA GLY A 9 -2.19 -13.50 -14.94
C GLY A 9 -2.15 -12.13 -15.64
N GLU A 10 -3.25 -11.72 -16.27
CA GLU A 10 -3.37 -10.37 -16.87
C GLU A 10 -3.26 -9.24 -15.82
N SER A 11 -2.93 -8.03 -16.27
CA SER A 11 -2.89 -6.86 -15.39
C SER A 11 -4.30 -6.43 -14.98
N VAL A 12 -4.40 -5.77 -13.83
CA VAL A 12 -5.67 -5.20 -13.35
C VAL A 12 -6.22 -4.19 -14.35
N ARG A 13 -5.34 -3.34 -14.92
CA ARG A 13 -5.69 -2.37 -15.96
C ARG A 13 -6.21 -3.03 -17.23
N HIS A 14 -5.56 -4.10 -17.70
CA HIS A 14 -6.05 -4.84 -18.86
C HIS A 14 -7.43 -5.45 -18.59
N SER A 15 -7.63 -6.02 -17.39
CA SER A 15 -8.90 -6.63 -16.99
C SER A 15 -10.05 -5.64 -16.99
N ILE A 16 -9.87 -4.45 -16.39
CA ILE A 16 -10.92 -3.43 -16.35
C ILE A 16 -11.22 -2.88 -17.75
N ARG A 17 -10.21 -2.66 -18.60
CA ARG A 17 -10.39 -2.19 -19.98
C ARG A 17 -11.09 -3.23 -20.85
N ARG A 18 -10.77 -4.52 -20.66
CA ARG A 18 -11.42 -5.63 -21.35
C ARG A 18 -12.90 -5.75 -20.97
N LEU A 19 -13.23 -5.56 -19.70
CA LEU A 19 -14.60 -5.75 -19.19
C LEU A 19 -15.49 -4.52 -19.34
N TYR A 20 -14.93 -3.31 -19.23
CA TYR A 20 -15.68 -2.05 -19.20
C TYR A 20 -15.36 -1.10 -20.36
N GLY A 21 -14.43 -1.48 -21.24
CA GLY A 21 -14.01 -0.71 -22.41
C GLY A 21 -12.96 0.35 -22.11
N VAL A 22 -12.43 0.97 -23.18
CA VAL A 22 -11.42 2.04 -23.14
C VAL A 22 -12.00 3.43 -23.43
N ARG A 23 -13.32 3.52 -23.65
CA ARG A 23 -13.99 4.76 -24.04
C ARG A 23 -14.04 5.73 -22.86
N ALA A 24 -13.17 6.74 -22.86
CA ALA A 24 -13.16 7.79 -21.84
C ALA A 24 -14.37 8.77 -21.95
N ASP A 25 -15.04 8.80 -23.09
CA ASP A 25 -16.14 9.71 -23.43
C ASP A 25 -17.51 9.27 -22.91
N ALA A 26 -17.64 8.04 -22.43
CA ALA A 26 -18.89 7.49 -21.92
C ALA A 26 -18.81 7.17 -20.41
N PRO A 27 -19.90 7.35 -19.64
CA PRO A 27 -19.95 6.91 -18.26
C PRO A 27 -19.93 5.39 -18.16
N VAL A 28 -19.19 4.83 -17.19
CA VAL A 28 -19.28 3.41 -16.83
C VAL A 28 -20.26 3.27 -15.67
N LYS A 29 -21.33 2.50 -15.89
CA LYS A 29 -22.34 2.21 -14.88
C LYS A 29 -22.09 0.83 -14.28
N LEU A 30 -21.90 0.81 -12.96
CA LEU A 30 -21.87 -0.39 -12.12
C LEU A 30 -23.17 -0.44 -11.30
N PRO A 31 -23.51 -1.57 -10.65
CA PRO A 31 -24.79 -1.72 -9.93
C PRO A 31 -25.05 -0.60 -8.91
N HIS A 32 -24.03 -0.18 -8.16
CA HIS A 32 -24.18 0.82 -7.11
C HIS A 32 -23.29 2.06 -7.28
N ALA A 33 -22.52 2.15 -8.36
CA ALA A 33 -21.61 3.26 -8.61
C ALA A 33 -21.56 3.63 -10.10
N THR A 34 -21.23 4.88 -10.40
CA THR A 34 -21.01 5.37 -11.76
C THR A 34 -19.68 6.12 -11.81
N VAL A 35 -18.88 5.81 -12.82
CA VAL A 35 -17.69 6.58 -13.18
C VAL A 35 -18.05 7.47 -14.36
N PRO A 36 -18.21 8.79 -14.19
CA PRO A 36 -18.54 9.68 -15.29
C PRO A 36 -17.39 9.77 -16.32
N PRO A 37 -17.65 10.29 -17.53
CA PRO A 37 -16.58 10.69 -18.43
C PRO A 37 -15.78 11.85 -17.80
N LEU A 38 -14.46 11.82 -17.99
CA LEU A 38 -13.58 12.88 -17.47
C LEU A 38 -13.54 14.03 -18.50
N THR A 39 -14.41 15.01 -18.31
CA THR A 39 -14.55 16.19 -19.18
C THR A 39 -13.91 17.43 -18.57
N THR A 40 -13.61 18.44 -19.40
CA THR A 40 -13.13 19.74 -18.93
C THR A 40 -14.14 20.41 -17.98
N GLU A 41 -15.44 20.19 -18.19
CA GLU A 41 -16.51 20.67 -17.33
C GLU A 41 -16.43 20.04 -15.93
N LEU A 42 -16.25 18.72 -15.84
CA LEU A 42 -16.10 18.02 -14.56
C LEU A 42 -14.86 18.50 -13.80
N VAL A 43 -13.74 18.67 -14.51
CA VAL A 43 -12.51 19.22 -13.92
C VAL A 43 -12.74 20.63 -13.39
N ARG A 44 -13.48 21.47 -14.13
CA ARG A 44 -13.82 22.84 -13.71
C ARG A 44 -14.75 22.86 -12.50
N GLU A 45 -15.73 21.96 -12.45
CA GLU A 45 -16.67 21.83 -11.33
C GLU A 45 -15.96 21.42 -10.03
N HIS A 46 -14.95 20.56 -10.13
CA HIS A 46 -14.18 20.04 -9.00
C HIS A 46 -12.73 20.57 -8.95
N ALA A 47 -12.49 21.79 -9.47
CA ALA A 47 -11.15 22.33 -9.70
C ALA A 47 -10.26 22.28 -8.45
N GLU A 48 -10.79 22.62 -7.27
CA GLU A 48 -10.03 22.58 -6.00
C GLU A 48 -9.41 21.20 -5.71
N VAL A 49 -10.17 20.12 -5.91
CA VAL A 49 -9.68 18.76 -5.65
C VAL A 49 -8.72 18.32 -6.75
N PHE A 50 -9.00 18.66 -8.02
CA PHE A 50 -8.10 18.36 -9.14
C PHE A 50 -6.76 19.08 -9.04
N ASP A 51 -6.77 20.37 -8.70
CA ASP A 51 -5.56 21.17 -8.47
C ASP A 51 -4.73 20.59 -7.32
N THR A 52 -5.39 20.11 -6.28
CA THR A 52 -4.74 19.41 -5.17
C THR A 52 -4.09 18.10 -5.62
N ILE A 53 -4.79 17.27 -6.41
CA ILE A 53 -4.24 16.04 -6.98
C ILE A 53 -3.00 16.36 -7.84
N LEU A 54 -3.12 17.33 -8.74
CA LEU A 54 -2.04 17.77 -9.62
C LEU A 54 -0.82 18.24 -8.82
N LYS A 55 -1.04 19.08 -7.81
CA LYS A 55 0.02 19.60 -6.95
C LYS A 55 0.75 18.47 -6.23
N VAL A 56 0.04 17.53 -5.61
CA VAL A 56 0.67 16.41 -4.89
C VAL A 56 1.44 15.50 -5.85
N VAL A 57 0.89 15.21 -7.04
CA VAL A 57 1.59 14.43 -8.07
C VAL A 57 2.86 15.15 -8.53
N GLN A 58 2.80 16.45 -8.81
CA GLN A 58 3.95 17.25 -9.22
C GLN A 58 5.02 17.29 -8.12
N GLU A 59 4.63 17.45 -6.86
CA GLU A 59 5.55 17.42 -5.72
C GLU A 59 6.28 16.07 -5.61
N GLN A 60 5.58 14.94 -5.84
CA GLN A 60 6.21 13.61 -5.87
C GLN A 60 7.17 13.46 -7.05
N THR A 61 6.74 13.77 -8.27
CA THR A 61 7.60 13.68 -9.46
C THR A 61 8.84 14.56 -9.31
N HIS A 62 8.68 15.79 -8.80
CA HIS A 62 9.81 16.69 -8.56
C HIS A 62 10.74 16.20 -7.45
N ARG A 63 10.20 15.55 -6.41
CA ARG A 63 11.03 14.94 -5.36
C ARG A 63 11.90 13.84 -5.96
N GLU A 64 11.33 12.92 -6.74
CA GLU A 64 12.08 11.85 -7.40
C GLU A 64 13.16 12.39 -8.36
N GLN A 65 12.84 13.42 -9.14
CA GLN A 65 13.81 14.06 -10.05
C GLN A 65 14.95 14.75 -9.29
N ARG A 66 14.63 15.51 -8.22
CA ARG A 66 15.64 16.18 -7.39
C ARG A 66 16.54 15.17 -6.70
N ASP A 67 15.95 14.11 -6.18
CA ASP A 67 16.69 13.04 -5.51
C ASP A 67 17.58 12.32 -6.54
N GLY A 68 17.08 11.99 -7.73
CA GLY A 68 17.89 11.42 -8.81
C GLY A 68 19.12 12.26 -9.21
N VAL A 69 18.99 13.59 -9.24
CA VAL A 69 20.13 14.48 -9.57
C VAL A 69 21.13 14.60 -8.40
N LYS A 70 20.63 14.70 -7.15
CA LYS A 70 21.47 14.87 -5.95
C LYS A 70 22.13 13.56 -5.47
N THR A 71 21.54 12.42 -5.77
CA THR A 71 21.99 11.09 -5.31
C THR A 71 23.15 10.52 -6.12
N SER A 72 23.68 11.25 -7.11
CA SER A 72 24.94 10.88 -7.78
C SER A 72 26.14 10.78 -6.82
N SER A 73 26.02 11.28 -5.59
CA SER A 73 27.09 11.26 -4.58
C SER A 73 26.66 10.93 -3.14
N ASN A 74 25.39 10.58 -2.88
CA ASN A 74 24.87 10.48 -1.50
C ASN A 74 24.34 9.09 -1.16
N THR A 75 24.75 8.55 -0.01
CA THR A 75 24.37 7.22 0.52
C THR A 75 23.02 7.20 1.22
N THR A 76 22.33 8.35 1.34
CA THR A 76 21.12 8.48 2.16
C THR A 76 19.93 7.77 1.51
N ILE A 77 19.33 6.86 2.27
CA ILE A 77 18.03 6.24 1.95
C ILE A 77 16.92 7.25 2.24
N THR A 78 16.07 7.52 1.27
CA THR A 78 14.92 8.43 1.34
C THR A 78 13.58 7.74 1.07
N GLY A 79 13.57 6.54 0.47
CA GLY A 79 12.35 5.80 0.16
C GLY A 79 11.65 5.26 1.40
N SER A 80 10.34 5.51 1.50
CA SER A 80 9.52 5.13 2.65
C SER A 80 9.53 3.63 2.95
N TRP A 81 9.48 2.80 1.92
CA TRP A 81 9.54 1.34 2.08
C TRP A 81 10.89 0.87 2.56
N LEU A 82 11.99 1.34 1.98
CA LEU A 82 13.32 0.91 2.41
C LEU A 82 13.65 1.43 3.83
N LEU A 83 13.19 2.64 4.19
CA LEU A 83 13.25 3.15 5.56
C LEU A 83 12.46 2.31 6.57
N SER A 84 11.50 1.50 6.13
CA SER A 84 10.79 0.58 7.03
C SER A 84 11.56 -0.71 7.35
N VAL A 85 12.65 -0.96 6.63
CA VAL A 85 13.49 -2.14 6.79
C VAL A 85 14.54 -1.90 7.89
N PRO A 86 14.74 -2.85 8.82
CA PRO A 86 15.80 -2.75 9.81
C PRO A 86 17.18 -2.61 9.15
N PRO A 87 18.05 -1.69 9.62
CA PRO A 87 19.38 -1.50 9.05
C PRO A 87 20.23 -2.78 9.01
N SER A 88 20.01 -3.66 9.97
CA SER A 88 20.68 -4.96 10.03
C SER A 88 20.39 -5.84 8.82
N LEU A 89 19.32 -5.63 8.05
CA LEU A 89 18.97 -6.44 6.88
C LEU A 89 19.43 -5.84 5.55
N LEU A 90 19.85 -4.57 5.52
CA LEU A 90 20.20 -3.84 4.29
C LEU A 90 21.43 -4.41 3.55
N HIS A 91 22.15 -5.34 4.16
CA HIS A 91 23.28 -6.02 3.54
C HIS A 91 22.86 -7.24 2.70
N SER A 92 21.62 -7.71 2.85
CA SER A 92 21.09 -8.90 2.17
C SER A 92 19.85 -8.57 1.37
N GLU A 93 19.96 -8.65 0.03
CA GLU A 93 18.81 -8.45 -0.87
C GLU A 93 17.66 -9.41 -0.57
N GLU A 94 18.00 -10.66 -0.25
CA GLU A 94 17.02 -11.68 0.11
C GLU A 94 16.24 -11.32 1.39
N GLU A 95 16.93 -10.88 2.44
CA GLU A 95 16.28 -10.51 3.70
C GLU A 95 15.39 -9.28 3.52
N VAL A 96 15.83 -8.27 2.75
CA VAL A 96 15.01 -7.09 2.44
C VAL A 96 13.72 -7.50 1.71
N VAL A 97 13.82 -8.35 0.69
CA VAL A 97 12.66 -8.79 -0.09
C VAL A 97 11.70 -9.62 0.76
N ASN A 98 12.22 -10.54 1.58
CA ASN A 98 11.40 -11.36 2.47
C ASN A 98 10.73 -10.52 3.57
N TYR A 99 11.46 -9.57 4.17
CA TYR A 99 10.92 -8.65 5.15
C TYR A 99 9.78 -7.80 4.58
N LEU A 100 9.99 -7.14 3.42
CA LEU A 100 8.96 -6.32 2.78
C LEU A 100 7.74 -7.15 2.34
N GLY A 101 7.98 -8.35 1.80
CA GLY A 101 6.90 -9.27 1.44
C GLY A 101 6.02 -9.64 2.63
N MET A 102 6.64 -10.00 3.77
CA MET A 102 5.94 -10.33 5.01
C MET A 102 5.25 -9.10 5.62
N LEU A 103 5.91 -7.93 5.60
CA LEU A 103 5.36 -6.67 6.09
C LEU A 103 4.06 -6.30 5.38
N VAL A 104 4.03 -6.42 4.05
CA VAL A 104 2.82 -6.16 3.25
C VAL A 104 1.77 -7.25 3.47
N ALA A 105 2.18 -8.52 3.60
CA ALA A 105 1.24 -9.64 3.71
C ALA A 105 0.41 -9.62 5.01
N ILE A 106 1.03 -9.22 6.14
CA ILE A 106 0.36 -9.09 7.45
C ILE A 106 -0.85 -8.18 7.36
N ASP A 107 -0.76 -7.15 6.52
CA ASP A 107 -1.76 -6.11 6.31
C ASP A 107 -2.11 -5.31 7.56
N PHE A 108 -2.51 -4.08 7.30
CA PHE A 108 -2.72 -3.09 8.31
C PHE A 108 -4.24 -3.04 8.52
N CYS A 109 -4.74 -3.46 9.67
CA CYS A 109 -6.08 -3.03 10.08
C CYS A 109 -5.83 -2.08 11.23
N HIS A 110 -5.87 -0.79 10.94
CA HIS A 110 -5.40 0.19 11.89
C HIS A 110 -6.49 0.83 12.75
N TRP A 111 -7.71 0.31 12.68
CA TRP A 111 -8.80 0.75 13.53
C TRP A 111 -9.47 -0.44 14.20
N ALA A 112 -9.89 -0.23 15.44
CA ALA A 112 -10.85 -1.06 16.15
C ALA A 112 -12.14 -0.27 16.35
N GLU A 113 -13.24 -0.97 16.54
CA GLU A 113 -14.51 -0.37 16.89
C GLU A 113 -14.57 -0.09 18.40
N VAL A 114 -15.03 1.10 18.78
CA VAL A 114 -15.15 1.51 20.19
C VAL A 114 -16.61 1.50 20.62
N ARG A 115 -16.93 0.80 21.73
CA ARG A 115 -18.22 0.95 22.39
C ARG A 115 -18.33 2.33 23.03
N PRO A 116 -19.46 3.03 22.92
CA PRO A 116 -19.79 4.08 23.89
C PRO A 116 -19.76 3.46 25.29
N ALA A 117 -18.96 4.03 26.19
CA ALA A 117 -18.81 3.57 27.58
C ALA A 117 -20.15 3.49 28.34
N SER A 118 -21.22 4.09 27.83
CA SER A 118 -22.54 4.18 28.47
C SER A 118 -23.27 2.84 28.65
N VAL A 119 -22.93 1.77 27.90
CA VAL A 119 -23.61 0.47 28.09
C VAL A 119 -22.86 -0.45 29.07
N ALA A 120 -21.53 -0.34 29.18
CA ALA A 120 -20.74 -1.19 30.07
C ALA A 120 -20.62 -0.63 31.50
N ALA A 121 -20.63 0.70 31.67
CA ALA A 121 -20.57 1.34 32.98
C ALA A 121 -21.78 1.00 33.87
N ALA A 122 -22.92 0.62 33.30
CA ALA A 122 -24.11 0.21 34.05
C ALA A 122 -23.96 -1.16 34.77
N ALA A 123 -22.94 -1.96 34.44
CA ALA A 123 -22.83 -3.33 34.94
C ALA A 123 -21.69 -3.59 35.93
N GLY A 124 -20.83 -2.60 36.24
CA GLY A 124 -19.75 -2.75 37.24
C GLY A 124 -18.75 -3.89 36.99
N ARG A 125 -18.73 -4.47 35.78
CA ARG A 125 -17.76 -5.51 35.40
C ARG A 125 -16.59 -4.84 34.68
N SER A 126 -15.37 -5.16 35.10
CA SER A 126 -14.19 -5.01 34.25
C SER A 126 -14.43 -5.80 32.98
N VAL A 127 -14.73 -5.13 31.88
CA VAL A 127 -14.80 -5.77 30.57
C VAL A 127 -13.37 -6.06 30.18
N GLU A 128 -12.93 -7.31 30.33
CA GLU A 128 -11.79 -7.79 29.56
C GLU A 128 -12.12 -7.50 28.10
N ILE A 129 -11.38 -6.56 27.50
CA ILE A 129 -11.49 -6.28 26.08
C ILE A 129 -10.94 -7.54 25.41
N GLU A 130 -11.81 -8.46 25.00
CA GLU A 130 -11.42 -9.61 24.18
C GLU A 130 -10.57 -9.11 23.01
N GLU A 131 -9.50 -9.85 22.68
CA GLU A 131 -8.66 -9.59 21.50
C GLU A 131 -9.54 -9.41 20.26
N GLY A 132 -9.73 -8.16 19.83
CA GLY A 132 -10.52 -7.83 18.64
C GLY A 132 -11.56 -6.74 18.81
N GLY A 133 -11.89 -6.33 20.05
CA GLY A 133 -12.98 -5.37 20.27
C GLY A 133 -14.33 -5.93 19.79
N ILE A 134 -15.39 -5.15 19.92
CA ILE A 134 -16.72 -5.57 19.45
C ILE A 134 -16.84 -5.19 18.00
N VAL A 135 -16.98 -6.18 17.13
CA VAL A 135 -17.02 -5.95 15.68
C VAL A 135 -18.47 -5.87 15.22
N ALA A 136 -18.88 -4.72 14.70
CA ALA A 136 -20.18 -4.50 14.07
C ALA A 136 -20.44 -5.58 13.03
N ALA A 137 -21.64 -6.11 12.99
CA ALA A 137 -22.05 -7.00 11.91
C ALA A 137 -22.22 -6.19 10.61
N PRO A 138 -22.01 -6.81 9.44
CA PRO A 138 -22.40 -6.19 8.18
C PRO A 138 -23.86 -5.71 8.22
N GLY A 139 -24.08 -4.45 7.83
CA GLY A 139 -25.38 -3.77 7.93
C GLY A 139 -25.55 -2.90 9.19
N GLU A 140 -24.65 -2.99 10.17
CA GLU A 140 -24.68 -2.15 11.37
C GLU A 140 -23.83 -0.88 11.21
N GLY A 141 -24.25 0.19 11.88
CA GLY A 141 -23.50 1.45 11.91
C GLY A 141 -22.34 1.42 12.90
N VAL A 142 -21.17 1.86 12.48
CA VAL A 142 -19.97 1.96 13.31
C VAL A 142 -19.91 3.36 13.93
N THR A 143 -20.07 3.43 15.27
CA THR A 143 -20.18 4.71 16.00
C THR A 143 -18.86 5.26 16.53
N GLY A 144 -17.77 4.50 16.48
CA GLY A 144 -16.48 4.92 17.01
C GLY A 144 -15.32 4.10 16.45
N PHE A 145 -14.20 4.77 16.20
CA PHE A 145 -12.94 4.18 15.75
C PHE A 145 -11.87 4.45 16.80
N ALA A 146 -11.17 3.42 17.26
CA ALA A 146 -9.91 3.52 17.98
C ALA A 146 -8.79 3.28 16.97
N GLY A 147 -7.99 4.30 16.71
CA GLY A 147 -6.78 4.14 15.91
C GLY A 147 -5.68 3.48 16.75
N PHE A 148 -4.92 2.56 16.16
CA PHE A 148 -3.71 2.07 16.82
C PHE A 148 -2.61 3.13 16.78
N TYR A 149 -1.90 3.35 17.89
CA TYR A 149 -0.78 4.29 17.93
C TYR A 149 0.39 3.78 18.76
N THR A 150 1.56 4.35 18.51
CA THR A 150 2.76 4.14 19.32
C THR A 150 3.54 5.44 19.46
N VAL A 151 4.43 5.49 20.45
CA VAL A 151 5.28 6.65 20.71
C VAL A 151 6.67 6.34 20.18
N VAL A 152 7.27 7.31 19.48
CA VAL A 152 8.70 7.23 19.13
C VAL A 152 9.50 7.64 20.36
N PRO A 153 10.30 6.73 20.97
CA PRO A 153 11.14 7.09 22.11
C PRO A 153 12.23 8.09 21.71
N GLU A 154 12.65 8.98 22.62
CA GLU A 154 13.77 9.91 22.38
C GLU A 154 15.06 9.16 21.98
N GLU A 155 15.29 7.97 22.54
CA GLU A 155 16.43 7.11 22.20
C GLU A 155 16.37 6.58 20.76
N ALA A 156 15.19 6.40 20.16
CA ALA A 156 15.08 6.01 18.75
C ALA A 156 15.54 7.16 17.83
N HIS A 157 15.37 8.41 18.27
CA HIS A 157 15.95 9.57 17.57
C HIS A 157 17.49 9.59 17.67
N ALA A 158 18.07 9.00 18.72
CA ALA A 158 19.51 8.95 18.97
C ALA A 158 20.21 7.71 18.38
N ALA A 159 19.57 6.53 18.36
CA ALA A 159 20.14 5.30 17.77
C ALA A 159 20.33 5.41 16.25
N THR A 160 19.45 6.17 15.58
CA THR A 160 19.61 6.56 14.18
C THR A 160 20.88 7.39 13.96
N SER A 161 21.34 8.11 14.99
CA SER A 161 22.57 8.92 14.98
C SER A 161 23.80 8.12 15.41
N ALA A 162 23.65 7.01 16.15
CA ALA A 162 24.78 6.23 16.67
C ALA A 162 25.39 5.26 15.63
N VAL A 163 24.59 4.73 14.69
CA VAL A 163 25.09 3.98 13.52
C VAL A 163 25.95 4.86 12.60
N GLN A 164 25.88 6.19 12.75
CA GLN A 164 26.64 7.17 11.95
C GLN A 164 28.07 7.45 12.48
N ASN A 165 28.45 6.94 13.65
CA ASN A 165 29.77 7.24 14.24
C ASN A 165 30.85 6.17 14.01
N ALA A 166 30.54 5.07 13.33
CA ALA A 166 31.52 4.08 12.90
C ALA A 166 31.90 4.31 11.42
N GLY A 167 32.58 5.43 11.15
CA GLY A 167 33.28 5.67 9.88
C GLY A 167 32.70 6.80 9.01
N ALA A 168 33.43 7.92 8.99
CA ALA A 168 33.26 9.12 8.15
C ALA A 168 32.04 10.01 8.44
N SER A 169 32.33 11.25 8.80
CA SER A 169 31.40 12.34 9.07
C SER A 169 30.54 12.71 7.85
N SER A 170 29.29 12.25 7.78
CA SER A 170 28.25 12.91 6.99
C SER A 170 26.81 12.66 7.50
N SER A 171 26.14 13.79 7.75
CA SER A 171 24.69 14.07 7.71
C SER A 171 23.78 13.68 8.90
N ALA A 172 23.30 14.72 9.57
CA ALA A 172 22.17 14.76 10.50
C ALA A 172 20.79 14.44 9.85
N ALA A 173 20.76 13.83 8.66
CA ALA A 173 19.56 13.63 7.85
C ALA A 173 18.71 12.42 8.30
N GLY A 174 19.33 11.37 8.89
CA GLY A 174 18.62 10.13 9.25
C GLY A 174 17.58 10.28 10.37
N SER A 175 17.86 11.10 11.38
CA SER A 175 16.92 11.38 12.47
C SER A 175 15.72 12.23 12.00
N HIS A 176 15.95 13.15 11.05
CA HIS A 176 14.88 13.93 10.40
C HIS A 176 14.00 13.08 9.48
N ALA A 177 14.59 12.17 8.69
CA ALA A 177 13.85 11.29 7.77
C ALA A 177 12.89 10.34 8.51
N THR A 178 13.29 9.80 9.66
CA THR A 178 12.42 8.95 10.50
C THR A 178 11.26 9.77 11.10
N LYS A 179 11.48 11.04 11.41
CA LYS A 179 10.43 11.96 11.90
C LYS A 179 9.46 12.35 10.79
N GLU A 180 9.93 12.63 9.57
CA GLU A 180 9.09 12.96 8.42
C GLU A 180 8.31 11.76 7.85
N LEU A 181 8.86 10.55 7.93
CA LEU A 181 8.21 9.34 7.41
C LEU A 181 6.92 9.00 8.15
N PHE A 182 6.86 9.31 9.45
CA PHE A 182 5.79 8.85 10.33
C PHE A 182 4.99 9.97 11.03
N ALA A 183 5.42 11.23 10.94
CA ALA A 183 4.66 12.35 11.51
C ALA A 183 3.49 12.76 10.59
N GLU A 184 2.29 12.86 11.16
CA GLU A 184 1.15 13.47 10.48
C GLU A 184 1.41 14.98 10.25
N PRO A 185 0.88 15.58 9.17
CA PRO A 185 0.99 17.02 8.95
C PRO A 185 0.43 17.80 10.14
N LYS A 186 1.20 18.78 10.65
CA LYS A 186 0.87 19.55 11.87
C LYS A 186 -0.47 20.30 11.78
N ASP A 187 -0.95 20.60 10.57
CA ASP A 187 -2.12 21.46 10.33
C ASP A 187 -3.48 20.85 10.72
N LYS A 188 -3.55 19.61 11.23
CA LYS A 188 -4.81 18.97 11.66
C LYS A 188 -4.82 18.39 13.08
N ALA A 189 -3.71 18.45 13.83
CA ALA A 189 -3.66 17.92 15.19
C ALA A 189 -4.41 18.80 16.22
N GLU A 190 -4.73 20.05 15.88
CA GLU A 190 -5.45 20.99 16.75
C GLU A 190 -6.98 20.91 16.57
N GLY A 191 -7.54 19.71 16.79
CA GLY A 191 -8.97 19.50 16.90
C GLY A 191 -9.32 18.96 18.28
N GLN A 192 -9.76 19.83 19.18
CA GLN A 192 -10.29 19.52 20.53
C GLN A 192 -9.26 18.99 21.56
N SER A 193 -8.41 19.88 22.07
CA SER A 193 -7.94 19.77 23.45
C SER A 193 -8.30 21.06 24.17
N GLY A 194 -9.17 20.96 25.18
CA GLY A 194 -9.62 22.09 25.99
C GLY A 194 -8.45 22.82 26.65
N SER A 195 -8.56 24.14 26.73
CA SER A 195 -7.56 25.01 27.35
C SER A 195 -7.46 24.73 28.85
N GLY A 196 -6.50 23.89 29.24
CA GLY A 196 -6.05 23.73 30.62
C GLY A 196 -4.53 23.91 30.66
N ASN A 197 -4.04 24.72 31.60
CA ASN A 197 -2.63 25.10 31.78
C ASN A 197 -1.65 23.93 31.56
N ALA A 198 -0.94 23.93 30.43
CA ALA A 198 0.09 22.95 30.12
C ALA A 198 1.44 23.41 30.70
N ALA A 199 1.89 22.74 31.76
CA ALA A 199 3.31 22.61 32.05
C ALA A 199 4.02 22.05 30.80
N ALA A 200 5.28 22.40 30.58
CA ALA A 200 6.09 22.01 29.42
C ALA A 200 6.11 20.48 29.23
N ALA A 201 5.11 19.94 28.55
CA ALA A 201 5.03 18.55 28.17
C ALA A 201 6.06 18.33 27.06
N GLN A 202 6.99 17.41 27.29
CA GLN A 202 7.92 16.96 26.25
C GLN A 202 7.14 16.62 24.98
N ASP A 203 7.65 17.07 23.83
CA ASP A 203 7.00 16.96 22.52
C ASP A 203 7.09 15.49 22.02
N VAL A 204 6.24 14.63 22.57
CA VAL A 204 6.19 13.21 22.25
C VAL A 204 5.67 13.02 20.82
N THR A 205 6.50 12.48 19.93
CA THR A 205 6.05 12.15 18.56
C THR A 205 5.19 10.88 18.58
N LEU A 206 3.91 11.04 18.25
CA LEU A 206 2.91 9.96 18.19
C LEU A 206 2.75 9.46 16.75
N LEU A 207 2.93 8.17 16.53
CA LEU A 207 2.67 7.53 15.24
C LEU A 207 1.30 6.86 15.28
N ARG A 208 0.59 6.86 14.14
CA ARG A 208 -0.76 6.29 14.05
C ARG A 208 -0.88 5.30 12.89
N GLY A 209 -1.72 4.29 13.10
CA GLY A 209 -2.09 3.27 12.14
C GLY A 209 -0.93 2.53 11.48
N SER A 210 -0.88 2.50 10.15
CA SER A 210 0.16 1.75 9.43
C SER A 210 1.57 2.19 9.78
N ALA A 211 1.79 3.51 9.96
CA ALA A 211 3.06 4.06 10.44
C ALA A 211 3.47 3.49 11.81
N ALA A 212 2.53 3.41 12.76
CA ALA A 212 2.78 2.84 14.08
C ALA A 212 3.13 1.34 14.00
N MET A 213 2.41 0.58 13.17
CA MET A 213 2.67 -0.85 12.98
C MET A 213 4.02 -1.10 12.30
N MET A 214 4.33 -0.40 11.21
CA MET A 214 5.62 -0.51 10.52
C MET A 214 6.78 -0.20 11.48
N PHE A 215 6.62 0.84 12.31
CA PHE A 215 7.58 1.17 13.35
C PHE A 215 7.76 0.03 14.36
N LEU A 216 6.69 -0.52 14.93
CA LEU A 216 6.80 -1.59 15.92
C LEU A 216 7.39 -2.89 15.34
N LEU A 217 6.97 -3.29 14.15
CA LEU A 217 7.50 -4.46 13.45
C LEU A 217 8.99 -4.29 13.10
N ARG A 218 9.40 -3.07 12.72
CA ARG A 218 10.82 -2.78 12.54
C ARG A 218 11.59 -2.85 13.87
N ARG A 219 11.06 -2.25 14.93
CA ARG A 219 11.68 -2.22 16.27
C ARG A 219 11.77 -3.59 16.91
N SER A 220 10.83 -4.50 16.65
CA SER A 220 10.91 -5.87 17.15
C SER A 220 12.13 -6.62 16.59
N VAL A 221 12.50 -6.35 15.34
CA VAL A 221 13.75 -6.88 14.77
C VAL A 221 14.97 -6.16 15.37
N GLU A 222 14.96 -4.83 15.43
CA GLU A 222 16.14 -4.04 15.84
C GLU A 222 16.50 -4.18 17.33
N VAL A 223 15.50 -4.19 18.21
CA VAL A 223 15.69 -4.13 19.67
C VAL A 223 15.56 -5.48 20.31
N HIS A 224 14.55 -6.22 19.86
CA HIS A 224 14.18 -7.48 20.48
C HIS A 224 14.77 -8.68 19.74
N CYS A 225 15.54 -8.43 18.66
CA CYS A 225 16.14 -9.45 17.80
C CYS A 225 15.12 -10.52 17.40
N LEU A 226 13.88 -10.10 17.13
CA LEU A 226 12.76 -10.98 16.86
C LEU A 226 12.56 -11.10 15.34
N PRO A 227 12.97 -12.19 14.69
CA PRO A 227 12.92 -12.31 13.24
C PRO A 227 11.53 -12.79 12.80
N TRP A 228 10.49 -12.01 13.09
CA TRP A 228 9.09 -12.35 12.78
C TRP A 228 8.82 -12.54 11.27
N TYR A 229 9.71 -12.05 10.41
CA TYR A 229 9.64 -12.21 8.95
C TYR A 229 10.36 -13.48 8.46
N ASP A 230 11.17 -14.13 9.31
CA ASP A 230 11.93 -15.32 8.94
C ASP A 230 11.03 -16.56 8.94
N ILE A 231 11.07 -17.30 7.83
CA ILE A 231 10.25 -18.49 7.62
C ILE A 231 10.68 -19.61 8.58
N GLY A 232 11.98 -19.74 8.85
CA GLY A 232 12.52 -20.75 9.76
C GLY A 232 12.02 -20.55 11.19
N TYR A 233 12.09 -19.31 11.69
CA TYR A 233 11.57 -18.88 12.97
C TYR A 233 10.08 -19.16 13.12
N LEU A 234 9.27 -18.74 12.14
CA LEU A 234 7.82 -18.95 12.18
C LEU A 234 7.42 -20.44 12.14
N ASN A 235 8.12 -21.25 11.34
CA ASN A 235 7.88 -22.71 11.30
C ASN A 235 8.20 -23.40 12.63
N GLY A 236 9.01 -22.77 13.50
CA GLY A 236 9.24 -23.25 14.86
C GLY A 236 7.96 -23.29 15.71
N PHE A 237 6.91 -22.57 15.32
CA PHE A 237 5.59 -22.55 15.98
C PHE A 237 4.53 -23.34 15.23
N HIS A 238 4.90 -24.24 14.32
CA HIS A 238 3.93 -24.99 13.52
C HIS A 238 2.89 -25.70 14.43
N GLY A 239 1.61 -25.35 14.22
CA GLY A 239 0.49 -25.89 15.01
C GLY A 239 0.28 -25.25 16.38
N ASP A 240 1.10 -24.28 16.81
CA ASP A 240 1.01 -23.62 18.12
C ASP A 240 0.94 -22.09 17.99
N ALA A 241 -0.26 -21.61 17.63
CA ALA A 241 -0.53 -20.18 17.49
C ALA A 241 -0.42 -19.40 18.82
N GLU A 242 -0.63 -20.05 19.97
CA GLU A 242 -0.52 -19.40 21.28
C GLU A 242 0.93 -19.11 21.65
N ALA A 243 1.82 -20.09 21.44
CA ALA A 243 3.24 -19.88 21.62
C ALA A 243 3.77 -18.79 20.68
N ALA A 244 3.33 -18.80 19.42
CA ALA A 244 3.66 -17.76 18.45
C ALA A 244 3.18 -16.37 18.90
N LEU A 245 1.94 -16.27 19.39
CA LEU A 245 1.36 -15.02 19.88
C LEU A 245 2.14 -14.48 21.07
N LYS A 246 2.47 -15.34 22.04
CA LYS A 246 3.28 -14.97 23.19
C LYS A 246 4.69 -14.53 22.79
N ALA A 247 5.33 -15.22 21.86
CA ALA A 247 6.67 -14.89 21.39
C ALA A 247 6.70 -13.57 20.60
N MET A 248 5.64 -13.28 19.83
CA MET A 248 5.53 -12.08 19.01
C MET A 248 4.77 -10.94 19.65
N GLN A 249 4.40 -11.04 20.93
CA GLN A 249 3.66 -10.02 21.66
C GLN A 249 4.24 -8.61 21.45
N VAL A 250 5.57 -8.47 21.52
CA VAL A 250 6.26 -7.19 21.37
C VAL A 250 6.08 -6.53 19.99
N CYS A 251 5.74 -7.29 18.95
CA CYS A 251 5.44 -6.74 17.62
C CYS A 251 4.16 -5.90 17.59
N PHE A 252 3.26 -6.10 18.57
CA PHE A 252 1.88 -5.61 18.51
C PHE A 252 1.48 -4.75 19.71
N MET A 253 2.44 -4.38 20.57
CA MET A 253 2.18 -3.49 21.71
C MET A 253 2.31 -2.02 21.31
N GLY A 254 1.17 -1.32 21.29
CA GLY A 254 1.06 0.13 21.16
C GLY A 254 1.31 0.86 22.49
N CYS A 255 0.74 2.05 22.65
CA CYS A 255 0.95 2.88 23.82
C CYS A 255 -0.33 3.04 24.68
N GLU A 256 -0.20 2.94 26.01
CA GLU A 256 -1.30 3.00 26.99
C GLU A 256 -1.82 4.43 27.27
N LYS A 257 -1.13 5.46 26.77
CA LYS A 257 -1.21 6.84 27.31
C LYS A 257 -2.57 7.53 27.22
N ASP A 258 -3.45 7.17 26.30
CA ASP A 258 -4.76 7.82 26.18
C ASP A 258 -5.87 7.14 27.02
N GLY A 259 -5.61 5.97 27.62
CA GLY A 259 -6.58 5.20 28.40
C GLY A 259 -7.82 4.71 27.64
N VAL A 260 -7.88 4.91 26.31
CA VAL A 260 -9.04 4.59 25.45
C VAL A 260 -8.66 3.63 24.32
N THR A 261 -7.41 3.68 23.86
CA THR A 261 -6.89 2.85 22.78
C THR A 261 -6.32 1.56 23.33
N PRO A 262 -6.65 0.41 22.72
CA PRO A 262 -6.08 -0.87 23.14
C PRO A 262 -4.55 -0.81 23.12
N LEU A 263 -3.94 -1.28 24.21
CA LEU A 263 -2.48 -1.48 24.26
C LEU A 263 -2.03 -2.44 23.14
N TRP A 264 -2.93 -3.28 22.65
CA TRP A 264 -2.68 -4.28 21.63
C TRP A 264 -3.24 -3.91 20.27
N MET A 265 -2.50 -4.26 19.22
CA MET A 265 -2.97 -4.05 17.86
C MET A 265 -4.28 -4.83 17.59
N PRO A 266 -5.30 -4.22 16.95
CA PRO A 266 -6.57 -4.91 16.66
C PRO A 266 -6.38 -6.14 15.77
N CYS A 267 -6.94 -7.31 16.07
CA CYS A 267 -6.76 -8.56 15.30
C CYS A 267 -5.35 -9.18 15.36
N THR A 268 -4.62 -9.02 16.47
CA THR A 268 -3.26 -9.57 16.65
C THR A 268 -3.21 -11.08 16.39
N ARG A 269 -4.09 -11.87 17.02
CA ARG A 269 -4.17 -13.32 16.80
C ARG A 269 -4.33 -13.69 15.32
N THR A 270 -5.25 -13.04 14.61
CA THR A 270 -5.49 -13.29 13.17
C THR A 270 -4.24 -13.02 12.34
N ARG A 271 -3.45 -11.99 12.68
CA ARG A 271 -2.18 -11.69 11.99
C ARG A 271 -1.11 -12.74 12.28
N VAL A 272 -0.99 -13.18 13.53
CA VAL A 272 -0.07 -14.26 13.90
C VAL A 272 -0.44 -15.55 13.14
N GLN A 273 -1.71 -15.91 13.10
CA GLN A 273 -2.18 -17.07 12.33
C GLN A 273 -1.90 -16.93 10.84
N LEU A 274 -2.06 -15.72 10.28
CA LEU A 274 -1.71 -15.45 8.88
C LEU A 274 -0.21 -15.62 8.61
N LEU A 275 0.65 -15.13 9.51
CA LEU A 275 2.10 -15.32 9.41
C LEU A 275 2.49 -16.79 9.41
N LEU A 276 1.93 -17.58 10.32
CA LEU A 276 2.16 -19.03 10.38
C LEU A 276 1.65 -19.72 9.10
N SER A 277 0.47 -19.34 8.60
CA SER A 277 -0.07 -19.89 7.34
C SER A 277 0.81 -19.58 6.13
N LEU A 278 1.41 -18.38 6.06
CA LEU A 278 2.39 -18.02 5.03
C LEU A 278 3.68 -18.83 5.17
N ALA A 279 4.21 -18.97 6.38
CA ALA A 279 5.41 -19.78 6.65
C ALA A 279 5.21 -21.24 6.24
N ASP A 280 4.06 -21.83 6.57
CA ASP A 280 3.68 -23.19 6.15
C ASP A 280 3.59 -23.31 4.62
N ALA A 281 3.05 -22.29 3.93
CA ALA A 281 2.99 -22.29 2.47
C ALA A 281 4.39 -22.19 1.83
N PHE A 282 5.28 -21.35 2.39
CA PHE A 282 6.67 -21.25 1.95
C PHE A 282 7.43 -22.55 2.17
N ALA A 283 7.30 -23.18 3.33
CA ALA A 283 7.92 -24.45 3.64
C ALA A 283 7.48 -25.57 2.69
N ARG A 284 6.17 -25.69 2.45
CA ARG A 284 5.61 -26.70 1.55
C ARG A 284 6.07 -26.52 0.10
N GLN A 285 6.10 -25.27 -0.37
CA GLN A 285 6.51 -24.96 -1.75
C GLN A 285 8.02 -24.81 -1.91
N ARG A 286 8.79 -24.86 -0.81
CA ARG A 286 10.24 -24.63 -0.75
C ARG A 286 10.65 -23.35 -1.48
N THR A 287 9.94 -22.27 -1.17
CA THR A 287 10.12 -20.96 -1.82
C THR A 287 10.16 -19.84 -0.77
N SER A 288 10.39 -18.62 -1.24
CA SER A 288 10.40 -17.38 -0.45
C SER A 288 9.93 -16.24 -1.34
N PHE A 289 9.63 -15.06 -0.78
CA PHE A 289 9.33 -13.89 -1.62
C PHE A 289 10.48 -13.57 -2.57
N TYR A 290 11.72 -13.73 -2.09
CA TYR A 290 12.90 -13.54 -2.91
C TYR A 290 12.98 -14.54 -4.06
N GLN A 291 12.70 -15.82 -3.81
CA GLN A 291 12.68 -16.84 -4.86
C GLN A 291 11.57 -16.58 -5.89
N LEU A 292 10.36 -16.20 -5.44
CA LEU A 292 9.26 -15.81 -6.33
C LEU A 292 9.63 -14.59 -7.20
N LEU A 293 10.35 -13.62 -6.64
CA LEU A 293 10.88 -12.49 -7.40
C LEU A 293 11.88 -13.00 -8.45
N ARG A 294 12.86 -13.81 -8.06
CA ARG A 294 13.88 -14.33 -9.00
C ARG A 294 13.27 -15.08 -10.19
N GLU A 295 12.20 -15.82 -9.95
CA GLU A 295 11.51 -16.64 -10.96
C GLU A 295 10.62 -15.82 -11.92
N CYS A 296 10.28 -14.57 -11.60
CA CYS A 296 9.37 -13.76 -12.42
C CYS A 296 9.99 -13.16 -13.70
N ALA A 297 11.30 -13.31 -13.89
CA ALA A 297 12.07 -12.78 -15.02
C ALA A 297 11.88 -11.26 -15.28
N GLY A 298 11.61 -10.48 -14.23
CA GLY A 298 11.43 -9.03 -14.32
C GLY A 298 10.04 -8.57 -14.77
N TYR A 299 9.03 -9.44 -14.71
CA TYR A 299 7.64 -9.09 -15.00
C TYR A 299 6.77 -9.10 -13.73
N VAL A 300 5.95 -8.06 -13.55
CA VAL A 300 4.89 -7.98 -12.55
C VAL A 300 3.77 -8.95 -12.93
N PHE A 301 3.31 -8.93 -14.17
CA PHE A 301 2.18 -9.70 -14.67
C PHE A 301 2.64 -10.76 -15.68
N ARG A 302 1.69 -11.45 -16.32
CA ARG A 302 2.00 -12.41 -17.36
C ARG A 302 2.83 -11.75 -18.47
N PRO A 303 4.01 -12.30 -18.83
CA PRO A 303 4.81 -11.72 -19.89
C PRO A 303 4.08 -11.78 -21.25
N PRO A 304 4.38 -10.88 -22.21
CA PRO A 304 3.76 -10.89 -23.53
C PRO A 304 3.99 -12.22 -24.26
N ALA A 305 2.98 -12.68 -25.02
CA ALA A 305 2.91 -14.04 -25.58
C ALA A 305 4.09 -14.44 -26.49
N ASP A 306 4.76 -13.46 -27.09
CA ASP A 306 5.89 -13.61 -28.02
C ASP A 306 7.26 -13.61 -27.34
N THR A 307 7.32 -13.41 -26.02
CA THR A 307 8.58 -13.35 -25.28
C THR A 307 9.18 -14.71 -24.98
N ALA A 308 10.51 -14.76 -24.80
CA ALA A 308 11.20 -15.96 -24.32
C ALA A 308 10.73 -16.40 -22.93
N ALA A 309 10.32 -15.44 -22.09
CA ALA A 309 9.78 -15.70 -20.76
C ALA A 309 8.51 -16.56 -20.79
N VAL A 310 7.54 -16.27 -21.69
CA VAL A 310 6.35 -17.11 -21.84
C VAL A 310 6.70 -18.52 -22.33
N ARG A 311 7.63 -18.66 -23.28
CA ARG A 311 8.09 -19.98 -23.75
C ARG A 311 8.76 -20.80 -22.65
N ALA A 312 9.42 -20.14 -21.71
CA ALA A 312 10.02 -20.75 -20.53
C ALA A 312 9.00 -21.01 -19.40
N GLY A 313 7.72 -20.68 -19.59
CA GLY A 313 6.67 -20.89 -18.58
C GLY A 313 6.74 -19.92 -17.40
N VAL A 314 7.44 -18.77 -17.55
CA VAL A 314 7.56 -17.76 -16.50
C VAL A 314 6.18 -17.22 -16.13
N ARG A 315 5.91 -17.22 -14.82
CA ARG A 315 4.74 -16.59 -14.21
C ARG A 315 5.24 -15.29 -13.58
N GLY A 316 4.69 -14.14 -14.01
CA GLY A 316 5.05 -12.86 -13.41
C GLY A 316 4.86 -12.85 -11.89
N PHE A 317 5.44 -11.85 -11.23
CA PHE A 317 5.51 -11.80 -9.77
C PHE A 317 4.13 -11.83 -9.09
N VAL A 318 3.19 -11.01 -9.55
CA VAL A 318 1.82 -10.97 -9.01
C VAL A 318 1.08 -12.30 -9.25
N PRO A 319 1.04 -12.88 -10.46
CA PRO A 319 0.49 -14.21 -10.69
C PRO A 319 1.08 -15.32 -9.81
N SER A 320 2.36 -15.22 -9.45
CA SER A 320 3.04 -16.15 -8.56
C SER A 320 2.56 -15.97 -7.11
N LEU A 321 2.44 -14.74 -6.60
CA LEU A 321 1.87 -14.45 -5.28
C LEU A 321 0.42 -14.94 -5.14
N VAL A 322 -0.40 -14.67 -6.16
CA VAL A 322 -1.82 -15.06 -6.17
C VAL A 322 -1.99 -16.58 -6.08
N ARG A 323 -1.10 -17.35 -6.71
CA ARG A 323 -1.13 -18.83 -6.64
C ARG A 323 -0.45 -19.38 -5.39
N PHE A 324 0.48 -18.62 -4.84
CA PHE A 324 1.27 -19.03 -3.68
C PHE A 324 0.40 -19.17 -2.43
N HIS A 325 -0.47 -18.19 -2.14
CA HIS A 325 -1.25 -18.19 -0.90
C HIS A 325 -2.61 -17.50 -1.04
N PRO A 326 -3.70 -18.03 -0.44
CA PRO A 326 -5.05 -17.44 -0.51
C PRO A 326 -5.15 -16.00 -0.01
N ARG A 327 -4.19 -15.53 0.78
CA ARG A 327 -4.10 -14.12 1.21
C ARG A 327 -4.11 -13.14 0.04
N TYR A 328 -3.58 -13.56 -1.10
CA TYR A 328 -3.48 -12.76 -2.31
C TYR A 328 -4.68 -12.96 -3.26
N HIS A 329 -5.68 -13.76 -2.88
CA HIS A 329 -6.92 -13.92 -3.64
C HIS A 329 -7.82 -12.71 -3.41
N ASP A 330 -7.70 -11.71 -4.29
CA ASP A 330 -8.44 -10.47 -4.17
C ASP A 330 -9.15 -10.14 -5.49
N PHE A 331 -10.41 -10.56 -5.58
CA PHE A 331 -11.25 -10.49 -6.76
C PHE A 331 -12.63 -9.92 -6.41
N ALA A 332 -13.18 -9.09 -7.28
CA ALA A 332 -14.55 -8.59 -7.19
C ALA A 332 -15.41 -9.25 -8.27
N ALA A 333 -16.60 -9.73 -7.90
CA ALA A 333 -17.56 -10.21 -8.88
C ALA A 333 -18.13 -9.04 -9.68
N ALA A 334 -18.00 -9.07 -11.00
CA ALA A 334 -18.67 -8.13 -11.89
C ALA A 334 -20.10 -8.63 -12.14
N SER A 335 -21.08 -7.83 -11.72
CA SER A 335 -22.46 -8.09 -12.13
C SER A 335 -22.58 -7.74 -13.62
N ARG A 336 -22.86 -8.72 -14.48
CA ARG A 336 -23.25 -8.43 -15.86
C ARG A 336 -24.58 -7.67 -15.82
N SER A 337 -24.57 -6.44 -16.30
CA SER A 337 -25.81 -5.70 -16.54
C SER A 337 -26.64 -6.47 -17.56
N GLU A 338 -27.94 -6.64 -17.29
CA GLU A 338 -28.91 -7.42 -18.10
C GLU A 338 -29.14 -6.85 -19.53
N ALA A 339 -28.31 -5.94 -20.01
CA ALA A 339 -28.55 -5.13 -21.20
C ALA A 339 -28.13 -5.78 -22.54
N SER A 340 -27.62 -7.02 -22.56
CA SER A 340 -27.33 -7.73 -23.83
C SER A 340 -28.23 -8.93 -24.03
N SER A 341 -29.44 -8.67 -24.51
CA SER A 341 -30.40 -9.65 -25.01
C SER A 341 -29.94 -10.28 -26.34
N SER A 342 -28.83 -11.02 -26.33
CA SER A 342 -28.48 -11.91 -27.45
C SER A 342 -28.62 -13.36 -27.00
N SER A 343 -29.64 -14.03 -27.53
CA SER A 343 -30.04 -15.41 -27.27
C SER A 343 -28.98 -16.41 -27.72
N GLY A 344 -28.04 -16.73 -26.84
CA GLY A 344 -27.16 -17.89 -26.91
C GLY A 344 -27.48 -18.87 -25.77
N PRO A 345 -27.23 -20.18 -25.93
CA PRO A 345 -27.56 -21.17 -24.91
C PRO A 345 -26.79 -20.90 -23.63
N ALA A 346 -27.51 -20.96 -22.51
CA ALA A 346 -27.01 -20.74 -21.15
C ALA A 346 -26.15 -21.93 -20.69
N ASP A 347 -24.90 -21.99 -21.15
CA ASP A 347 -23.88 -22.83 -20.54
C ASP A 347 -23.16 -22.04 -19.44
N GLY A 348 -23.40 -22.42 -18.19
CA GLY A 348 -22.60 -22.03 -17.02
C GLY A 348 -22.75 -20.57 -16.58
N ASN A 349 -23.08 -20.40 -15.30
CA ASN A 349 -23.10 -19.11 -14.62
C ASN A 349 -21.66 -18.54 -14.48
N ASP A 350 -21.05 -18.11 -15.59
CA ASP A 350 -19.67 -17.63 -15.66
C ASP A 350 -19.64 -16.16 -15.18
N ALA A 351 -19.74 -16.00 -13.86
CA ALA A 351 -19.59 -14.70 -13.22
C ALA A 351 -18.21 -14.15 -13.61
N ALA A 352 -18.18 -13.01 -14.30
CA ALA A 352 -16.93 -12.36 -14.64
C ALA A 352 -16.28 -11.82 -13.36
N TYR A 353 -15.02 -12.15 -13.12
CA TYR A 353 -14.26 -11.64 -11.98
C TYR A 353 -13.31 -10.53 -12.43
N VAL A 354 -13.25 -9.46 -11.65
CA VAL A 354 -12.24 -8.40 -11.79
C VAL A 354 -11.14 -8.66 -10.76
N PRO A 355 -9.89 -8.90 -11.18
CA PRO A 355 -8.76 -8.93 -10.26
C PRO A 355 -8.57 -7.53 -9.65
N ILE A 356 -8.68 -7.42 -8.32
CA ILE A 356 -8.35 -6.18 -7.60
C ILE A 356 -6.89 -6.24 -7.13
N LEU A 357 -6.47 -7.41 -6.64
CA LEU A 357 -5.07 -7.78 -6.35
C LEU A 357 -4.32 -6.75 -5.50
N LYS A 358 -4.99 -6.12 -4.54
CA LYS A 358 -4.43 -5.03 -3.74
C LYS A 358 -3.08 -5.40 -3.12
N LEU A 359 -3.04 -6.47 -2.34
CA LEU A 359 -1.83 -6.86 -1.61
C LEU A 359 -0.70 -7.29 -2.55
N SER A 360 -1.00 -8.02 -3.62
CA SER A 360 0.02 -8.44 -4.58
C SER A 360 0.63 -7.25 -5.33
N GLN A 361 -0.19 -6.27 -5.73
CA GLN A 361 0.29 -5.03 -6.34
C GLN A 361 1.09 -4.19 -5.35
N LEU A 362 0.63 -4.08 -4.09
CA LEU A 362 1.36 -3.36 -3.06
C LEU A 362 2.73 -3.98 -2.76
N THR A 363 2.83 -5.32 -2.74
CA THR A 363 4.12 -6.01 -2.62
C THR A 363 5.02 -5.68 -3.81
N ALA A 364 4.50 -5.69 -5.04
CA ALA A 364 5.28 -5.30 -6.22
C ALA A 364 5.75 -3.83 -6.15
N VAL A 365 4.89 -2.89 -5.74
CA VAL A 365 5.23 -1.47 -5.55
C VAL A 365 6.31 -1.29 -4.49
N ALA A 366 6.19 -1.97 -3.35
CA ALA A 366 7.19 -1.91 -2.28
C ALA A 366 8.58 -2.34 -2.78
N LEU A 367 8.66 -3.42 -3.57
CA LEU A 367 9.92 -3.90 -4.14
C LEU A 367 10.43 -2.99 -5.27
N GLU A 368 9.55 -2.51 -6.15
CA GLU A 368 9.86 -1.58 -7.24
C GLU A 368 10.50 -0.29 -6.71
N GLN A 369 10.03 0.20 -5.56
CA GLN A 369 10.56 1.40 -4.92
C GLN A 369 11.83 1.11 -4.10
N SER A 370 11.90 -0.03 -3.41
CA SER A 370 12.99 -0.30 -2.46
C SER A 370 14.26 -0.87 -3.08
N LEU A 371 14.16 -1.77 -4.08
CA LEU A 371 15.34 -2.47 -4.59
C LEU A 371 16.31 -1.59 -5.38
N PRO A 372 15.86 -0.72 -6.31
CA PRO A 372 16.76 0.23 -6.98
C PRO A 372 17.52 1.10 -6.00
N GLU A 373 16.87 1.54 -4.92
CA GLU A 373 17.47 2.34 -3.86
C GLU A 373 18.47 1.52 -3.02
N LEU A 374 18.11 0.30 -2.63
CA LEU A 374 18.99 -0.62 -1.91
C LEU A 374 20.29 -0.88 -2.68
N TRP A 375 20.18 -1.15 -3.98
CA TRP A 375 21.36 -1.42 -4.82
C TRP A 375 22.29 -0.22 -4.90
N ARG A 376 21.75 0.99 -5.07
CA ARG A 376 22.55 2.23 -5.02
C ARG A 376 23.23 2.40 -3.67
N HIS A 377 22.46 2.27 -2.59
CA HIS A 377 22.98 2.37 -1.22
C HIS A 377 24.14 1.39 -0.98
N ARG A 378 24.01 0.12 -1.39
CA ARG A 378 25.07 -0.88 -1.27
C ARG A 378 26.28 -0.54 -2.11
N CYS A 379 26.11 -0.13 -3.37
CA CYS A 379 27.23 0.26 -4.23
C CYS A 379 28.07 1.41 -3.67
N PHE A 380 27.47 2.37 -2.95
CA PHE A 380 28.21 3.48 -2.36
C PHE A 380 28.86 3.16 -1.01
N THR A 381 28.30 2.23 -0.24
CA THR A 381 28.82 1.87 1.09
C THR A 381 29.94 0.84 1.03
N THR A 382 29.91 -0.08 0.05
CA THR A 382 31.01 -1.03 -0.18
C THR A 382 32.02 -0.40 -1.15
N ALA A 383 33.05 0.27 -0.62
CA ALA A 383 34.16 0.84 -1.40
C ALA A 383 35.04 -0.19 -2.16
N SER A 384 34.63 -1.46 -2.24
CA SER A 384 35.29 -2.50 -3.04
C SER A 384 34.40 -2.88 -4.21
N VAL A 385 34.98 -2.71 -5.40
CA VAL A 385 34.59 -3.26 -6.70
C VAL A 385 33.58 -4.40 -6.57
N VAL A 386 32.38 -4.18 -7.11
CA VAL A 386 31.38 -5.22 -7.35
C VAL A 386 32.05 -6.32 -8.17
N THR A 387 32.55 -7.35 -7.50
CA THR A 387 32.79 -8.62 -8.15
C THR A 387 31.41 -9.28 -8.17
N PRO A 388 30.82 -9.54 -9.35
CA PRO A 388 29.50 -10.13 -9.41
C PRO A 388 29.53 -11.46 -8.62
N PRO A 389 28.55 -11.73 -7.76
CA PRO A 389 28.57 -12.93 -6.93
C PRO A 389 28.67 -14.18 -7.81
N SER A 390 29.69 -15.01 -7.59
CA SER A 390 29.88 -16.28 -8.30
C SER A 390 28.96 -17.36 -7.72
N VAL A 391 27.64 -17.19 -7.87
CA VAL A 391 26.65 -18.23 -7.61
C VAL A 391 25.50 -17.98 -8.58
N SER A 392 24.87 -19.04 -9.07
CA SER A 392 23.73 -19.05 -10.02
C SER A 392 22.59 -18.14 -9.58
N LEU A 393 22.75 -16.83 -9.75
CA LEU A 393 21.74 -15.79 -9.62
C LEU A 393 20.92 -15.80 -10.91
N SER A 394 19.63 -15.52 -10.78
CA SER A 394 18.77 -15.28 -11.95
C SER A 394 19.38 -14.10 -12.70
N SER A 395 19.90 -14.33 -13.91
CA SER A 395 20.72 -13.36 -14.65
C SER A 395 20.07 -11.97 -14.74
N TRP A 396 18.74 -11.94 -14.86
CA TRP A 396 17.98 -10.70 -15.01
C TRP A 396 18.07 -9.76 -13.80
N LEU A 397 18.15 -10.26 -12.56
CA LEU A 397 18.11 -9.40 -11.36
C LEU A 397 19.46 -8.70 -11.17
N VAL A 398 20.56 -9.40 -11.47
CA VAL A 398 21.93 -8.84 -11.47
C VAL A 398 22.07 -7.79 -12.56
N GLU A 399 21.62 -8.11 -13.79
CA GLU A 399 21.57 -7.15 -14.89
C GLU A 399 20.74 -5.92 -14.51
N ARG A 400 19.58 -6.13 -13.88
CA ARG A 400 18.70 -5.06 -13.46
C ARG A 400 19.34 -4.16 -12.40
N ALA A 401 20.02 -4.75 -11.41
CA ALA A 401 20.75 -4.02 -10.39
C ALA A 401 21.84 -3.15 -10.98
N ALA A 402 22.63 -3.69 -11.93
CA ALA A 402 23.67 -2.94 -12.62
C ALA A 402 23.11 -1.70 -13.34
N VAL A 403 21.98 -1.83 -14.03
CA VAL A 403 21.32 -0.71 -14.71
C VAL A 403 20.73 0.29 -13.71
N ALA A 404 20.11 -0.17 -12.62
CA ALA A 404 19.51 0.71 -11.62
C ALA A 404 20.54 1.56 -10.87
N VAL A 405 21.75 1.03 -10.66
CA VAL A 405 22.89 1.78 -10.08
C VAL A 405 23.37 2.87 -11.03
N GLN A 406 23.36 2.61 -12.35
CA GLN A 406 23.81 3.57 -13.36
C GLN A 406 22.74 4.61 -13.74
N CYS A 407 21.46 4.26 -13.60
CA CYS A 407 20.33 5.07 -14.06
C CYS A 407 19.24 5.17 -12.99
N HIS A 408 18.98 6.39 -12.52
CA HIS A 408 18.00 6.66 -11.46
C HIS A 408 16.56 6.31 -11.84
N ASN A 409 16.21 6.41 -13.14
CA ASN A 409 14.84 6.20 -13.63
C ASN A 409 14.54 4.75 -14.02
N THR A 410 15.48 3.82 -13.83
CA THR A 410 15.26 2.40 -14.14
C THR A 410 14.50 1.73 -13.02
N GLY A 411 13.31 1.23 -13.34
CA GLY A 411 12.50 0.41 -12.46
C GLY A 411 12.97 -1.02 -12.33
N LEU A 412 12.46 -1.74 -11.34
CA LEU A 412 12.71 -3.17 -11.14
C LEU A 412 12.04 -4.00 -12.24
N PHE A 413 10.76 -3.73 -12.52
CA PHE A 413 9.95 -4.50 -13.46
C PHE A 413 9.81 -3.83 -14.83
N ALA A 414 9.80 -4.64 -15.89
CA ALA A 414 9.67 -4.18 -17.27
C ALA A 414 8.25 -3.64 -17.59
N ASP A 415 7.23 -4.22 -16.98
CA ASP A 415 5.80 -3.94 -17.17
C ASP A 415 5.20 -3.15 -16.00
N ARG A 416 6.01 -2.43 -15.21
CA ARG A 416 5.53 -1.60 -14.08
C ARG A 416 4.44 -0.59 -14.44
N ALA A 417 4.38 -0.17 -15.71
CA ALA A 417 3.32 0.71 -16.22
C ALA A 417 1.92 0.04 -16.21
N GLU A 418 1.86 -1.28 -16.11
CA GLU A 418 0.62 -2.06 -16.01
C GLU A 418 0.06 -2.16 -14.59
N LEU A 419 0.81 -1.71 -13.58
CA LEU A 419 0.30 -1.59 -12.21
C LEU A 419 -0.96 -0.71 -12.17
N SER A 420 -1.85 -0.97 -11.22
CA SER A 420 -2.98 -0.10 -10.91
C SER A 420 -2.88 0.41 -9.48
N VAL A 421 -3.74 1.35 -9.12
CA VAL A 421 -3.83 1.84 -7.75
C VAL A 421 -4.25 0.71 -6.82
N CYS A 422 -3.69 0.68 -5.62
CA CYS A 422 -4.01 -0.28 -4.59
C CYS A 422 -5.31 0.14 -3.91
N CYS A 423 -6.46 -0.23 -4.50
CA CYS A 423 -7.80 0.19 -4.07
C CYS A 423 -8.07 -0.08 -2.58
N ASP A 424 -7.73 0.91 -1.77
CA ASP A 424 -7.96 0.95 -0.35
C ASP A 424 -9.28 1.68 -0.04
N TYR A 425 -9.47 2.12 1.21
CA TYR A 425 -10.67 2.87 1.58
C TYR A 425 -10.50 4.41 1.47
N GLN A 426 -9.27 4.92 1.34
CA GLN A 426 -8.98 6.36 1.20
C GLN A 426 -9.07 6.84 -0.26
N ILE A 427 -8.59 6.05 -1.21
CA ILE A 427 -8.59 6.41 -2.63
C ILE A 427 -10.03 6.62 -3.17
N PRO A 428 -11.02 5.73 -2.90
CA PRO A 428 -12.39 5.97 -3.32
C PRO A 428 -12.99 7.25 -2.72
N LYS A 429 -12.58 7.62 -1.50
CA LYS A 429 -13.02 8.85 -0.84
C LYS A 429 -12.53 10.09 -1.60
N THR A 430 -11.29 10.11 -2.05
CA THR A 430 -10.75 11.19 -2.91
C THR A 430 -11.47 11.25 -4.25
N LEU A 431 -11.64 10.11 -4.91
CA LEU A 431 -12.30 10.06 -6.23
C LEU A 431 -13.77 10.50 -6.15
N ARG A 432 -14.46 10.16 -5.05
CA ARG A 432 -15.82 10.67 -4.78
C ARG A 432 -15.84 12.17 -4.57
N ALA A 433 -14.89 12.72 -3.82
CA ALA A 433 -14.78 14.17 -3.62
C ALA A 433 -14.46 14.92 -4.93
N ALA A 434 -13.72 14.29 -5.84
CA ALA A 434 -13.40 14.82 -7.16
C ALA A 434 -14.53 14.65 -8.20
N GLY A 435 -15.68 14.07 -7.82
CA GLY A 435 -16.77 13.78 -8.76
C GLY A 435 -16.49 12.63 -9.74
N LEU A 436 -15.32 11.98 -9.65
CA LEU A 436 -14.90 10.86 -10.51
C LEU A 436 -15.55 9.53 -10.12
N LEU A 437 -16.21 9.51 -8.96
CA LEU A 437 -16.91 8.34 -8.44
C LEU A 437 -18.24 8.78 -7.82
N ILE A 438 -19.34 8.36 -8.44
CA ILE A 438 -20.70 8.73 -8.01
C ILE A 438 -21.39 7.47 -7.48
N TYR A 439 -21.77 7.48 -6.20
CA TYR A 439 -22.54 6.40 -5.61
C TYR A 439 -24.03 6.57 -5.88
N GLY A 440 -24.73 5.46 -6.12
CA GLY A 440 -26.19 5.43 -6.07
C GLY A 440 -26.70 5.77 -4.67
N ALA A 441 -27.96 6.21 -4.55
CA ALA A 441 -28.53 6.71 -3.31
C ALA A 441 -28.37 5.74 -2.12
N HIS A 442 -28.63 4.46 -2.34
CA HIS A 442 -28.45 3.39 -1.34
C HIS A 442 -27.00 3.30 -0.84
N LEU A 443 -26.03 3.17 -1.76
CA LEU A 443 -24.62 3.05 -1.38
C LEU A 443 -24.09 4.32 -0.71
N ALA A 444 -24.49 5.49 -1.20
CA ALA A 444 -24.16 6.76 -0.56
C ALA A 444 -24.65 6.80 0.89
N GLN A 445 -25.90 6.38 1.13
CA GLN A 445 -26.46 6.30 2.49
C GLN A 445 -25.67 5.34 3.38
N LEU A 446 -25.27 4.17 2.90
CA LEU A 446 -24.47 3.23 3.69
C LEU A 446 -23.11 3.84 4.06
N VAL A 447 -22.40 4.43 3.11
CA VAL A 447 -21.08 5.02 3.35
C VAL A 447 -21.17 6.24 4.27
N ASP A 448 -22.13 7.14 4.04
CA ASP A 448 -22.25 8.39 4.79
C ASP A 448 -22.67 8.17 6.25
N ASN A 449 -23.38 7.07 6.52
CA ASN A 449 -23.76 6.65 7.87
C ASN A 449 -22.78 5.65 8.50
N HIS A 450 -21.61 5.40 7.89
CA HIS A 450 -20.63 4.41 8.38
C HIS A 450 -21.24 3.03 8.64
N ILE A 451 -22.10 2.57 7.73
CA ILE A 451 -22.62 1.21 7.78
C ILE A 451 -21.55 0.25 7.27
N LEU A 452 -21.24 -0.80 8.04
CA LEU A 452 -20.28 -1.82 7.65
C LEU A 452 -20.84 -2.61 6.46
N LEU A 453 -20.13 -2.57 5.33
CA LEU A 453 -20.48 -3.33 4.14
C LEU A 453 -20.08 -4.79 4.29
N GLN A 454 -20.93 -5.69 3.76
CA GLN A 454 -20.65 -7.11 3.69
C GLN A 454 -19.48 -7.37 2.74
N PRO A 455 -18.42 -8.07 3.19
CA PRO A 455 -17.35 -8.57 2.33
C PRO A 455 -17.87 -9.34 1.11
N GLY A 456 -17.40 -8.98 -0.08
CA GLY A 456 -17.76 -9.56 -1.37
C GLY A 456 -19.12 -9.11 -1.92
N ALA A 457 -19.85 -8.24 -1.23
CA ALA A 457 -21.16 -7.77 -1.68
C ALA A 457 -21.07 -6.84 -2.90
N ALA A 458 -22.21 -6.66 -3.59
CA ALA A 458 -22.29 -5.85 -4.80
C ALA A 458 -21.90 -4.37 -4.54
N GLU A 459 -22.22 -3.85 -3.36
CA GLU A 459 -21.82 -2.53 -2.89
C GLU A 459 -20.31 -2.36 -2.83
N GLU A 460 -19.62 -3.27 -2.13
CA GLU A 460 -18.17 -3.25 -2.01
C GLU A 460 -17.52 -3.46 -3.39
N ALA A 461 -17.96 -4.46 -4.15
CA ALA A 461 -17.47 -4.73 -5.50
C ALA A 461 -17.62 -3.49 -6.41
N SER A 462 -18.76 -2.80 -6.33
CA SER A 462 -19.01 -1.56 -7.09
C SER A 462 -18.01 -0.47 -6.72
N ILE A 463 -17.74 -0.25 -5.42
CA ILE A 463 -16.74 0.74 -4.98
C ILE A 463 -15.37 0.40 -5.55
N ARG A 464 -14.91 -0.83 -5.37
CA ARG A 464 -13.54 -1.24 -5.73
C ARG A 464 -13.31 -1.21 -7.24
N ILE A 465 -14.25 -1.75 -8.01
CA ILE A 465 -14.16 -1.74 -9.48
C ILE A 465 -14.24 -0.30 -10.01
N ALA A 466 -15.17 0.51 -9.52
CA ALA A 466 -15.31 1.90 -9.95
C ALA A 466 -14.05 2.72 -9.65
N THR A 467 -13.43 2.47 -8.49
CA THR A 467 -12.17 3.12 -8.08
C THR A 467 -11.05 2.81 -9.06
N LEU A 468 -10.87 1.55 -9.46
CA LEU A 468 -9.88 1.16 -10.46
C LEU A 468 -10.12 1.86 -11.81
N ILE A 469 -11.37 1.90 -12.27
CA ILE A 469 -11.74 2.52 -13.55
C ILE A 469 -11.51 4.05 -13.50
N ALA A 470 -11.95 4.70 -12.42
CA ALA A 470 -11.81 6.14 -12.23
C ALA A 470 -10.33 6.54 -12.14
N ALA A 471 -9.51 5.77 -11.41
CA ALA A 471 -8.08 6.00 -11.35
C ALA A 471 -7.40 5.80 -12.71
N ASP A 472 -7.71 4.73 -13.44
CA ASP A 472 -7.14 4.49 -14.77
C ASP A 472 -7.43 5.64 -15.73
N ARG A 473 -8.68 6.13 -15.74
CA ARG A 473 -9.08 7.31 -16.55
C ARG A 473 -8.38 8.58 -16.12
N LEU A 474 -8.24 8.81 -14.81
CA LEU A 474 -7.53 9.97 -14.30
C LEU A 474 -6.06 9.96 -14.73
N LEU A 475 -5.40 8.79 -14.65
CA LEU A 475 -4.01 8.65 -15.10
C LEU A 475 -3.83 8.98 -16.58
N GLU A 476 -4.72 8.44 -17.42
CA GLU A 476 -4.72 8.72 -18.86
C GLU A 476 -4.93 10.21 -19.14
N PHE A 477 -5.91 10.82 -18.47
CA PHE A 477 -6.18 12.24 -18.60
C PHE A 477 -4.96 13.08 -18.22
N LEU A 478 -4.37 12.85 -17.05
CA LEU A 478 -3.19 13.58 -16.57
C LEU A 478 -2.01 13.45 -17.55
N ASN A 479 -1.75 12.25 -18.05
CA ASN A 479 -0.68 12.00 -19.00
C ASN A 479 -0.95 12.58 -20.40
N ALA A 480 -2.21 12.70 -20.80
CA ALA A 480 -2.59 13.36 -22.04
C ALA A 480 -2.42 14.89 -21.96
N GLN A 481 -2.72 15.50 -20.81
CA GLN A 481 -2.53 16.93 -20.59
C GLN A 481 -1.06 17.36 -20.58
N GLN A 482 -0.16 16.52 -20.05
CA GLN A 482 1.29 16.79 -20.07
C GLN A 482 1.87 16.86 -21.49
N GLY A 483 1.23 16.20 -22.47
CA GLY A 483 1.59 16.31 -23.89
C GLY A 483 1.11 17.59 -24.57
N LEU A 484 0.28 18.40 -23.91
CA LEU A 484 -0.38 19.59 -24.46
C LEU A 484 0.16 20.92 -23.91
N THR A 485 1.21 20.89 -23.07
CA THR A 485 1.87 22.12 -22.60
C THR A 485 2.40 22.91 -23.79
N LEU A 486 1.63 23.93 -24.20
CA LEU A 486 1.96 24.88 -25.26
C LEU A 486 3.28 25.59 -24.94
N PRO A 487 4.11 25.93 -25.94
CA PRO A 487 5.32 26.70 -25.72
C PRO A 487 4.94 28.04 -25.05
N SER A 488 5.36 28.20 -23.79
CA SER A 488 5.22 29.46 -23.07
C SER A 488 6.04 30.52 -23.81
N GLN A 489 5.37 31.42 -24.54
CA GLN A 489 6.03 32.41 -25.38
C GLN A 489 6.71 33.55 -24.61
N ASN A 490 6.79 33.54 -23.27
CA ASN A 490 7.32 34.69 -22.51
C ASN A 490 8.05 34.37 -21.20
N ALA A 491 8.64 33.19 -21.03
CA ALA A 491 9.53 32.92 -19.88
C ALA A 491 10.97 32.66 -20.35
N ALA A 492 11.92 33.34 -19.70
CA ALA A 492 13.37 33.19 -19.83
C ALA A 492 13.81 31.70 -19.83
N PRO A 493 15.00 31.35 -20.34
CA PRO A 493 15.45 29.96 -20.51
C PRO A 493 15.73 29.31 -19.14
N MET A 494 14.69 28.93 -18.42
CA MET A 494 14.75 27.83 -17.48
C MET A 494 14.76 26.56 -18.32
N THR A 495 15.82 25.78 -18.15
CA THR A 495 15.92 24.38 -18.60
C THR A 495 14.55 23.72 -18.60
N GLU A 496 14.09 23.36 -19.79
CA GLU A 496 12.81 22.71 -20.04
C GLU A 496 12.82 21.35 -19.32
N VAL A 497 12.43 21.34 -18.05
CA VAL A 497 12.23 20.12 -17.28
C VAL A 497 10.99 19.48 -17.87
N THR A 498 11.19 18.57 -18.81
CA THR A 498 10.16 17.64 -19.25
C THR A 498 9.68 16.92 -18.00
N CYS A 499 8.46 17.23 -17.57
CA CYS A 499 7.85 16.55 -16.44
C CYS A 499 7.65 15.09 -16.87
N ASP A 500 8.27 14.15 -16.15
CA ASP A 500 8.07 12.74 -16.40
C ASP A 500 6.57 12.41 -16.34
N ARG A 501 6.17 11.46 -17.19
CA ARG A 501 4.80 10.95 -17.20
C ARG A 501 4.39 10.56 -15.77
N CYS A 502 3.19 10.98 -15.38
CA CYS A 502 2.58 10.54 -14.13
C CYS A 502 2.54 9.00 -14.10
N SER A 503 3.16 8.42 -13.10
CA SER A 503 3.14 6.98 -12.84
C SER A 503 1.97 6.62 -11.93
N VAL A 504 1.63 5.34 -11.89
CA VAL A 504 0.60 4.82 -10.97
C VAL A 504 1.01 5.03 -9.52
N SER A 505 2.29 4.88 -9.18
CA SER A 505 2.78 5.11 -7.82
C SER A 505 2.60 6.56 -7.36
N HIS A 506 2.83 7.54 -8.24
CA HIS A 506 2.57 8.95 -7.94
C HIS A 506 1.08 9.18 -7.66
N MET A 507 0.22 8.61 -8.49
CA MET A 507 -1.22 8.80 -8.38
C MET A 507 -1.81 8.05 -7.18
N ASP A 508 -1.34 6.84 -6.89
CA ASP A 508 -1.75 6.04 -5.73
C ASP A 508 -1.47 6.80 -4.42
N TYR A 509 -0.22 7.27 -4.25
CA TYR A 509 0.16 8.10 -3.10
C TYR A 509 -0.67 9.38 -3.01
N ALA A 510 -0.84 10.11 -4.13
CA ALA A 510 -1.58 11.37 -4.14
C ALA A 510 -3.04 11.18 -3.72
N LEU A 511 -3.73 10.19 -4.30
CA LEU A 511 -5.12 9.89 -3.99
C LEU A 511 -5.28 9.42 -2.54
N TRP A 512 -4.36 8.59 -2.04
CA TRP A 512 -4.35 8.16 -0.64
C TRP A 512 -4.15 9.33 0.32
N TYR A 513 -3.13 10.16 0.07
CA TYR A 513 -2.78 11.30 0.92
C TYR A 513 -3.93 12.31 1.01
N ILE A 514 -4.54 12.64 -0.13
CA ILE A 514 -5.68 13.56 -0.19
C ILE A 514 -6.88 13.00 0.56
N GLY A 515 -7.18 11.71 0.37
CA GLY A 515 -8.33 11.06 1.00
C GLY A 515 -8.21 11.05 2.51
N ARG A 516 -6.99 10.81 2.99
CA ARG A 516 -6.67 10.80 4.41
C ARG A 516 -6.67 12.20 5.02
N TYR A 517 -5.99 13.16 4.40
CA TYR A 517 -5.63 14.42 5.05
C TYR A 517 -6.30 15.66 4.49
N MET A 518 -6.81 15.67 3.26
CA MET A 518 -7.24 16.91 2.61
C MET A 518 -8.75 16.96 2.36
N VAL A 519 -9.39 15.82 2.13
CA VAL A 519 -10.85 15.78 1.99
C VAL A 519 -11.54 16.12 3.33
N PRO A 520 -12.64 16.92 3.34
CA PRO A 520 -13.39 17.26 4.55
C PRO A 520 -13.78 16.05 5.40
N SER A 521 -13.79 16.20 6.72
CA SER A 521 -14.12 15.13 7.68
C SER A 521 -15.53 14.55 7.51
N LYS A 522 -16.46 15.35 6.94
CA LYS A 522 -17.81 14.91 6.55
C LYS A 522 -17.81 13.88 5.43
N ALA A 523 -16.80 13.87 4.57
CA ALA A 523 -16.66 12.83 3.57
C ALA A 523 -16.17 11.56 4.27
N ARG A 524 -17.04 10.56 4.33
CA ARG A 524 -16.72 9.28 4.95
C ARG A 524 -16.10 8.34 3.93
N HIS A 525 -15.19 7.50 4.42
CA HIS A 525 -14.76 6.34 3.65
C HIS A 525 -15.76 5.21 3.89
N HIS A 526 -15.83 4.28 2.94
CA HIS A 526 -16.65 3.09 3.12
C HIS A 526 -15.99 2.16 4.14
N LEU A 527 -16.80 1.39 4.88
CA LEU A 527 -16.30 0.42 5.83
C LEU A 527 -16.50 -0.98 5.26
N CYS A 528 -15.42 -1.71 5.04
CA CYS A 528 -15.49 -3.11 4.67
C CYS A 528 -14.26 -3.85 5.19
N ARG A 529 -14.44 -5.12 5.54
CA ARG A 529 -13.36 -5.95 6.12
C ARG A 529 -12.40 -6.54 5.08
N THR A 530 -12.73 -6.48 3.78
CA THR A 530 -11.85 -6.93 2.69
C THR A 530 -10.70 -5.95 2.42
N ILE A 531 -10.89 -4.68 2.77
CA ILE A 531 -9.97 -3.59 2.49
C ILE A 531 -9.37 -3.08 3.80
N MET A 532 -8.57 -3.90 4.45
CA MET A 532 -7.79 -3.43 5.60
C MET A 532 -6.53 -2.73 5.06
N TYR A 533 -6.29 -1.46 5.43
CA TYR A 533 -5.04 -0.69 5.31
C TYR A 533 -4.77 -0.04 6.68
#